data_AF-A0A538HGG5-F1
#
_entry.id   AF-A0A538HGG5-F1
#
_cell.length_a   1.000
_cell.length_b   1.000
_cell.length_c   1.000
_cell.angle_alpha   90.00
_cell.angle_beta   90.00
_cell.angle_gamma   90.00
#
_symmetry.space_group_name_H-M   'P 1'
#
loop_
_entity.id
_entity.type
_entity.pdbx_description
1 polymer ?
#
loop_
_entity_poly.entity_id
_entity_poly.type
_entity_poly.pdbx_seq_one_letter_code
_entity_poly.pdbx_strand_id
1 'polypeptide(L)'
;MVAVAAAALIGAGIGLAFTGSAAQEPRLPPQGPPPSSTDAALAARFAPVLKLSRDELFVPIDRARFVEVTRLLLKAKLRRAVPLPFDGREAGLPEARVCPGKRSCRLHLDIRDLKPKSGPFCYRRLQDEILAPAAPTPLPPDAKRCTLPTVPALVSKYAAPSIYWHVWRDSKGDDIAIQYWFLYLFNGFENWHEGDWEQITVRFEGGIAPREPEAVFYSAHQGGHFRTWRSVAKAAATHPVVFVARGSHANYFGSGAHPVELACLKKLHLFGASVCARVDDTADGCGPMLVPLRTAPFSADSAPDCSLTDDAAGKPIAYALAALGQPSFDGDYGFGNYLLHGRVPIGERGPEEPQRRSEWQDPIKAFSHAKPG
;
A
#
# COMPACT_ATOMS: atom_id res chain seq x y z
N MET A 1 -74.12 1.26 4.97
CA MET A 1 -73.64 2.40 4.17
C MET A 1 -73.10 3.47 5.10
N VAL A 2 -71.78 3.64 5.19
CA VAL A 2 -71.14 4.94 5.47
C VAL A 2 -69.81 4.92 4.70
N ALA A 3 -69.60 5.95 3.88
CA ALA A 3 -68.60 6.04 2.83
C ALA A 3 -67.22 6.46 3.35
N VAL A 4 -66.19 5.92 2.70
CA VAL A 4 -64.79 6.33 2.81
C VAL A 4 -64.59 7.58 1.94
N ALA A 5 -64.05 8.66 2.51
CA ALA A 5 -63.58 9.83 1.76
C ALA A 5 -62.07 10.00 1.98
N ALA A 6 -61.31 9.81 0.89
CA ALA A 6 -59.87 10.08 0.85
C ALA A 6 -59.63 11.59 0.70
N ALA A 7 -58.84 12.18 1.59
CA ALA A 7 -58.40 13.57 1.49
C ALA A 7 -56.97 13.62 0.96
N ALA A 8 -56.80 14.21 -0.22
CA ALA A 8 -55.52 14.55 -0.82
C ALA A 8 -54.92 15.78 -0.11
N LEU A 9 -53.69 15.65 0.40
CA LEU A 9 -52.91 16.78 0.92
C LEU A 9 -51.98 17.31 -0.18
N ILE A 10 -52.30 18.51 -0.65
CA ILE A 10 -51.50 19.30 -1.59
C ILE A 10 -50.25 19.80 -0.85
N GLY A 11 -49.07 19.38 -1.30
CA GLY A 11 -47.79 19.89 -0.80
C GLY A 11 -47.51 21.29 -1.35
N ALA A 12 -47.51 22.30 -0.48
CA ALA A 12 -46.97 23.61 -0.79
C ALA A 12 -45.44 23.58 -0.68
N GLY A 13 -44.76 23.65 -1.83
CA GLY A 13 -43.31 23.80 -1.89
C GLY A 13 -42.92 25.24 -1.52
N ILE A 14 -42.17 25.39 -0.43
CA ILE A 14 -41.41 26.61 -0.14
C ILE A 14 -39.98 26.36 -0.63
N GLY A 15 -39.68 26.86 -1.82
CA GLY A 15 -38.32 26.91 -2.35
C GLY A 15 -37.54 28.04 -1.67
N LEU A 16 -36.66 27.70 -0.74
CA LEU A 16 -35.59 28.60 -0.29
C LEU A 16 -34.38 28.39 -1.21
N ALA A 17 -34.22 29.29 -2.18
CA ALA A 17 -33.03 29.40 -2.99
C ALA A 17 -31.89 29.96 -2.11
N PHE A 18 -30.98 29.10 -1.67
CA PHE A 18 -29.71 29.51 -1.11
C PHE A 18 -28.70 29.69 -2.25
N THR A 19 -28.50 30.94 -2.67
CA THR A 19 -27.31 31.33 -3.45
C THR A 19 -26.12 31.39 -2.50
N GLY A 20 -25.62 30.22 -2.12
CA GLY A 20 -24.33 30.06 -1.45
C GLY A 20 -23.28 29.77 -2.50
N SER A 21 -22.30 30.67 -2.66
CA SER A 21 -21.07 30.40 -3.42
C SER A 21 -20.43 29.14 -2.85
N ALA A 22 -20.48 28.05 -3.60
CA ALA A 22 -19.81 26.81 -3.25
C ALA A 22 -18.31 27.09 -3.26
N ALA A 23 -17.72 27.27 -2.07
CA ALA A 23 -16.29 27.15 -1.92
C ALA A 23 -15.91 25.78 -2.47
N GLN A 24 -15.22 25.78 -3.61
CA GLN A 24 -14.71 24.60 -4.27
C GLN A 24 -13.75 23.92 -3.29
N GLU A 25 -14.22 22.90 -2.58
CA GLU A 25 -13.33 22.02 -1.80
C GLU A 25 -12.21 21.55 -2.74
N PRO A 26 -10.96 21.44 -2.23
CA PRO A 26 -9.83 21.09 -3.08
C PRO A 26 -10.13 19.75 -3.73
N ARG A 27 -10.46 19.78 -5.03
CA ARG A 27 -10.33 18.62 -5.89
C ARG A 27 -8.92 18.12 -5.65
N LEU A 28 -8.77 16.81 -5.45
CA LEU A 28 -7.44 16.21 -5.53
C LEU A 28 -6.72 16.83 -6.73
N PRO A 29 -5.45 17.25 -6.58
CA PRO A 29 -4.72 17.79 -7.70
C PRO A 29 -4.94 16.83 -8.87
N PRO A 30 -5.38 17.35 -10.04
CA PRO A 30 -5.54 16.50 -11.20
C PRO A 30 -4.26 15.70 -11.33
N GLN A 31 -4.41 14.38 -11.46
CA GLN A 31 -3.29 13.52 -11.83
C GLN A 31 -2.50 14.27 -12.91
N GLY A 32 -1.17 14.24 -12.83
CA GLY A 32 -0.36 14.71 -13.94
C GLY A 32 -0.94 14.13 -15.25
N PRO A 33 -0.74 14.82 -16.40
CA PRO A 33 -1.25 14.35 -17.68
C PRO A 33 -0.97 12.84 -17.83
N PRO A 34 -1.87 12.09 -18.51
CA PRO A 34 -1.72 10.65 -18.66
C PRO A 34 -0.27 10.32 -19.05
N PRO A 35 0.33 9.30 -18.43
CA PRO A 35 1.77 9.09 -18.47
C PRO A 35 2.31 9.15 -19.90
N SER A 36 3.28 10.02 -20.15
CA SER A 36 3.93 10.09 -21.46
C SER A 36 4.76 8.81 -21.68
N SER A 37 5.04 8.47 -22.94
CA SER A 37 5.99 7.37 -23.26
C SER A 37 7.35 7.59 -22.59
N THR A 38 7.75 8.85 -22.39
CA THR A 38 8.96 9.25 -21.65
C THR A 38 8.86 8.91 -20.16
N ASP A 39 7.72 9.13 -19.51
CA ASP A 39 7.51 8.79 -18.10
C ASP A 39 7.57 7.29 -17.86
N ALA A 40 6.94 6.50 -18.74
CA ALA A 40 7.00 5.05 -18.66
C ALA A 40 8.43 4.52 -18.86
N ALA A 41 9.19 5.07 -19.80
CA ALA A 41 10.59 4.71 -20.01
C ALA A 41 11.47 5.09 -18.82
N LEU A 42 11.24 6.26 -18.23
CA LEU A 42 11.94 6.74 -17.04
C LEU A 42 11.63 5.83 -15.83
N ALA A 43 10.35 5.53 -15.59
CA ALA A 43 9.92 4.62 -14.52
C ALA A 43 10.49 3.21 -14.70
N ALA A 44 10.56 2.69 -15.94
CA ALA A 44 11.16 1.39 -16.21
C ALA A 44 12.67 1.36 -15.93
N ARG A 45 13.41 2.43 -16.30
CA ARG A 45 14.87 2.53 -16.12
C ARG A 45 15.29 2.45 -14.65
N PHE A 46 14.50 3.01 -13.75
CA PHE A 46 14.82 3.10 -12.31
C PHE A 46 13.92 2.22 -11.42
N ALA A 47 13.21 1.26 -12.02
CA ALA A 47 12.30 0.39 -11.27
C ALA A 47 13.06 -0.44 -10.21
N PRO A 48 12.53 -0.62 -8.99
CA PRO A 48 13.28 -1.25 -7.90
C PRO A 48 13.52 -2.76 -8.08
N VAL A 49 14.57 -3.28 -7.44
CA VAL A 49 14.67 -4.72 -7.14
C VAL A 49 14.32 -4.91 -5.67
N LEU A 50 13.32 -5.74 -5.38
CA LEU A 50 12.87 -6.00 -4.01
C LEU A 50 13.46 -7.34 -3.56
N LYS A 51 14.18 -7.33 -2.45
CA LYS A 51 14.65 -8.52 -1.75
C LYS A 51 13.79 -8.71 -0.53
N LEU A 52 12.85 -9.65 -0.61
CA LEU A 52 11.96 -9.94 0.50
C LEU A 52 12.71 -10.67 1.61
N SER A 53 12.22 -10.55 2.83
CA SER A 53 12.72 -11.38 3.92
C SER A 53 12.40 -12.86 3.67
N ARG A 54 13.24 -13.76 4.19
CA ARG A 54 13.11 -15.22 4.09
C ARG A 54 11.70 -15.74 4.36
N ASP A 55 11.09 -15.27 5.45
CA ASP A 55 9.77 -15.74 5.88
C ASP A 55 8.65 -14.76 5.48
N GLU A 56 8.90 -13.86 4.52
CA GLU A 56 7.86 -12.99 3.99
C GLU A 56 6.78 -13.82 3.28
N LEU A 57 5.55 -13.62 3.71
CA LEU A 57 4.37 -14.32 3.20
C LEU A 57 3.72 -13.58 2.05
N PHE A 58 3.95 -12.28 1.88
CA PHE A 58 3.22 -11.48 0.92
C PHE A 58 4.15 -10.94 -0.17
N VAL A 59 3.61 -10.88 -1.39
CA VAL A 59 4.22 -10.16 -2.50
C VAL A 59 3.29 -9.00 -2.88
N PRO A 60 3.80 -7.95 -3.53
CA PRO A 60 2.92 -6.91 -4.06
C PRO A 60 1.86 -7.50 -4.99
N ILE A 61 0.60 -7.14 -4.79
CA ILE A 61 -0.53 -7.60 -5.59
C ILE A 61 -1.10 -6.47 -6.43
N ASP A 62 -1.83 -6.86 -7.47
CA ASP A 62 -2.60 -5.92 -8.27
C ASP A 62 -3.77 -5.33 -7.46
N ARG A 63 -3.94 -4.01 -7.53
CA ARG A 63 -5.02 -3.27 -6.88
C ARG A 63 -6.40 -3.77 -7.30
N ALA A 64 -6.61 -4.13 -8.56
CA ALA A 64 -7.87 -4.68 -9.02
C ALA A 64 -8.18 -6.01 -8.33
N ARG A 65 -7.15 -6.84 -8.05
CA ARG A 65 -7.31 -8.10 -7.31
C ARG A 65 -7.65 -7.87 -5.85
N PHE A 66 -7.05 -6.86 -5.20
CA PHE A 66 -7.47 -6.45 -3.86
C PHE A 66 -8.94 -6.02 -3.86
N VAL A 67 -9.32 -5.17 -4.80
CA VAL A 67 -10.69 -4.65 -4.92
C VAL A 67 -11.71 -5.77 -5.17
N GLU A 68 -11.39 -6.72 -6.03
CA GLU A 68 -12.23 -7.88 -6.39
C GLU A 68 -12.64 -8.72 -5.17
N VAL A 69 -11.76 -8.86 -4.18
CA VAL A 69 -12.02 -9.66 -2.97
C VAL A 69 -12.64 -8.88 -1.82
N THR A 70 -12.86 -7.58 -2.00
CA THR A 70 -13.39 -6.70 -0.95
C THR A 70 -14.89 -6.47 -1.07
N ARG A 71 -15.47 -5.95 0.01
CA ARG A 71 -16.76 -5.28 0.03
C ARG A 71 -16.56 -3.83 0.45
N LEU A 72 -17.41 -2.95 -0.06
CA LEU A 72 -17.40 -1.54 0.34
C LEU A 72 -18.25 -1.35 1.60
N LEU A 73 -17.66 -0.79 2.65
CA LEU A 73 -18.34 -0.43 3.88
C LEU A 73 -18.37 1.08 4.07
N LEU A 74 -19.49 1.61 4.55
CA LEU A 74 -19.63 2.98 5.04
C LEU A 74 -19.64 2.97 6.57
N LYS A 75 -18.72 3.71 7.19
CA LYS A 75 -18.64 3.89 8.64
C LYS A 75 -18.76 5.35 9.01
N ALA A 76 -19.76 5.68 9.83
CA ALA A 76 -19.92 7.00 10.46
C ALA A 76 -19.67 6.93 11.97
N LYS A 77 -19.34 8.07 12.61
CA LYS A 77 -19.13 8.14 14.08
C LYS A 77 -20.28 7.48 14.83
N LEU A 78 -19.95 6.62 15.80
CA LEU A 78 -20.90 5.93 16.70
C LEU A 78 -21.94 5.04 16.00
N ARG A 79 -21.89 4.89 14.68
CA ARG A 79 -22.78 3.99 13.93
C ARG A 79 -22.04 2.70 13.59
N ARG A 80 -22.80 1.61 13.44
CA ARG A 80 -22.27 0.36 12.87
C ARG A 80 -21.84 0.60 11.42
N ALA A 81 -20.83 -0.13 10.96
CA ALA A 81 -20.47 -0.13 9.55
C ALA A 81 -21.62 -0.75 8.74
N VAL A 82 -21.96 -0.14 7.60
CA VAL A 82 -23.03 -0.59 6.71
C VAL A 82 -22.43 -0.95 5.36
N PRO A 83 -22.69 -2.17 4.83
CA PRO A 83 -22.28 -2.52 3.47
C PRO A 83 -22.99 -1.64 2.44
N LEU A 84 -22.24 -1.21 1.42
CA LEU A 84 -22.78 -0.53 0.25
C LEU A 84 -22.82 -1.48 -0.96
N PRO A 85 -23.74 -1.27 -1.91
CA PRO A 85 -23.67 -1.95 -3.20
C PRO A 85 -22.33 -1.69 -3.87
N PHE A 86 -21.62 -2.75 -4.21
CA PHE A 86 -20.31 -2.68 -4.85
C PHE A 86 -20.09 -3.95 -5.68
N ASP A 87 -19.67 -3.79 -6.93
CA ASP A 87 -19.51 -4.89 -7.89
C ASP A 87 -18.12 -5.56 -7.85
N GLY A 88 -17.24 -5.09 -6.97
CA GLY A 88 -15.88 -5.60 -6.85
C GLY A 88 -14.95 -5.15 -7.98
N ARG A 89 -15.27 -4.07 -8.69
CA ARG A 89 -14.43 -3.54 -9.78
C ARG A 89 -13.89 -2.16 -9.42
N GLU A 90 -12.67 -1.87 -9.89
CA GLU A 90 -12.04 -0.55 -9.67
C GLU A 90 -12.90 0.59 -10.24
N ALA A 91 -13.52 0.38 -11.40
CA ALA A 91 -14.41 1.36 -12.03
C ALA A 91 -15.66 1.70 -11.18
N GLY A 92 -16.04 0.84 -10.23
CA GLY A 92 -17.15 1.07 -9.30
C GLY A 92 -16.74 1.79 -8.02
N LEU A 93 -15.46 2.14 -7.85
CA LEU A 93 -14.99 2.81 -6.64
C LEU A 93 -15.48 4.25 -6.56
N PRO A 94 -15.91 4.74 -5.37
CA PRO A 94 -16.33 6.12 -5.22
C PRO A 94 -15.15 7.08 -5.31
N GLU A 95 -15.11 7.92 -6.35
CA GLU A 95 -14.10 8.97 -6.52
C GLU A 95 -14.35 10.21 -5.62
N ALA A 96 -15.63 10.44 -5.28
CA ALA A 96 -16.07 11.55 -4.45
C ALA A 96 -16.40 11.10 -3.03
N ARG A 97 -16.09 11.97 -2.06
CA ARG A 97 -16.46 11.75 -0.66
C ARG A 97 -17.97 11.59 -0.54
N VAL A 98 -18.42 10.38 -0.20
CA VAL A 98 -19.84 10.04 -0.03
C VAL A 98 -20.53 10.87 1.07
N CYS A 99 -19.76 11.43 2.00
CA CYS A 99 -20.24 12.27 3.11
C CYS A 99 -19.49 13.61 3.20
N PRO A 100 -19.84 14.63 2.40
CA PRO A 100 -19.20 15.95 2.52
C PRO A 100 -19.42 16.55 3.91
N GLY A 101 -18.39 17.19 4.46
CA GLY A 101 -18.43 17.90 5.76
C GLY A 101 -18.34 17.05 7.05
N LYS A 102 -18.35 15.71 6.98
CA LYS A 102 -18.24 14.84 8.17
C LYS A 102 -16.94 14.04 8.18
N ARG A 103 -15.90 14.56 8.87
CA ARG A 103 -14.60 13.88 9.06
C ARG A 103 -14.68 12.46 9.62
N SER A 104 -15.80 12.11 10.25
CA SER A 104 -16.04 10.81 10.87
C SER A 104 -16.81 9.82 10.00
N CYS A 105 -17.16 10.21 8.77
CA CYS A 105 -17.72 9.32 7.76
C CYS A 105 -16.60 8.88 6.80
N ARG A 106 -16.40 7.57 6.69
CA ARG A 106 -15.32 6.98 5.90
C ARG A 106 -15.78 5.71 5.18
N LEU A 107 -15.22 5.50 4.00
CA LEU A 107 -15.37 4.28 3.22
C LEU A 107 -14.22 3.31 3.56
N HIS A 108 -14.52 2.02 3.58
CA HIS A 108 -13.54 0.97 3.79
C HIS A 108 -13.70 -0.12 2.74
N LEU A 109 -12.59 -0.57 2.16
CA LEU A 109 -12.51 -1.81 1.39
C LEU A 109 -12.17 -2.95 2.34
N ASP A 110 -13.19 -3.62 2.86
CA ASP A 110 -13.06 -4.73 3.82
C ASP A 110 -12.95 -6.05 3.06
N ILE A 111 -11.92 -6.86 3.31
CA ILE A 111 -11.78 -8.16 2.67
C ILE A 111 -12.94 -9.07 3.10
N ARG A 112 -13.57 -9.74 2.13
CA ARG A 112 -14.71 -10.63 2.41
C ARG A 112 -14.25 -11.85 3.21
N ASP A 113 -15.09 -12.30 4.12
CA ASP A 113 -14.95 -13.53 4.91
C ASP A 113 -13.73 -13.63 5.85
N LEU A 114 -12.83 -12.64 5.82
CA LEU A 114 -11.71 -12.50 6.74
C LEU A 114 -11.87 -11.28 7.64
N LYS A 115 -11.06 -11.26 8.70
CA LYS A 115 -10.84 -10.12 9.58
C LYS A 115 -9.37 -10.08 9.92
N PRO A 116 -8.78 -8.93 10.27
CA PRO A 116 -7.35 -8.88 10.58
C PRO A 116 -6.92 -9.94 11.61
N LYS A 117 -7.74 -10.17 12.64
CA LYS A 117 -7.53 -11.20 13.66
C LYS A 117 -7.54 -12.66 13.16
N SER A 118 -8.01 -12.92 11.94
CA SER A 118 -7.88 -14.24 11.30
C SER A 118 -6.40 -14.61 11.18
N GLY A 119 -5.53 -13.62 10.96
CA GLY A 119 -4.09 -13.76 10.97
C GLY A 119 -3.47 -14.04 9.61
N PRO A 120 -2.13 -13.91 9.51
CA PRO A 120 -1.43 -13.79 8.24
C PRO A 120 -1.54 -15.03 7.35
N PHE A 121 -1.65 -16.24 7.91
CA PHE A 121 -1.77 -17.46 7.10
C PHE A 121 -3.09 -17.54 6.32
N CYS A 122 -4.19 -16.97 6.83
CA CYS A 122 -5.45 -16.92 6.09
C CYS A 122 -5.34 -15.97 4.89
N TYR A 123 -4.70 -14.82 5.11
CA TYR A 123 -4.45 -13.85 4.03
C TYR A 123 -3.45 -14.39 3.03
N ARG A 124 -2.42 -15.13 3.45
CA ARG A 124 -1.48 -15.79 2.52
C ARG A 124 -2.21 -16.73 1.57
N ARG A 125 -3.11 -17.55 2.11
CA ARG A 125 -3.95 -18.43 1.30
C ARG A 125 -4.80 -17.64 0.30
N LEU A 126 -5.45 -16.56 0.73
CA LEU A 126 -6.23 -15.71 -0.17
C LEU A 126 -5.35 -15.08 -1.26
N GLN A 127 -4.12 -14.67 -0.92
CA GLN A 127 -3.15 -14.16 -1.89
C GLN A 127 -2.84 -15.22 -2.97
N ASP A 128 -2.59 -16.47 -2.56
CA ASP A 128 -2.33 -17.57 -3.48
C ASP A 128 -3.53 -17.83 -4.42
N GLU A 129 -4.76 -17.64 -3.93
CA GLU A 129 -5.99 -17.76 -4.72
C GLU A 129 -6.15 -16.60 -5.73
N ILE A 130 -5.85 -15.35 -5.36
CA ILE A 130 -5.98 -14.19 -6.28
C ILE A 130 -4.85 -14.08 -7.30
N LEU A 131 -3.69 -14.64 -6.98
CA LEU A 131 -2.56 -14.74 -7.91
C LEU A 131 -2.68 -15.97 -8.82
N ALA A 132 -3.55 -16.94 -8.49
CA ALA A 132 -3.83 -18.08 -9.34
C ALA A 132 -4.36 -17.64 -10.72
N PRO A 133 -3.94 -18.30 -11.80
CA PRO A 133 -4.39 -17.99 -13.16
C PRO A 133 -5.82 -18.48 -13.43
N ALA A 134 -6.36 -19.34 -12.56
CA ALA A 134 -7.71 -19.88 -12.63
C ALA A 134 -8.64 -19.11 -11.70
N ALA A 135 -9.94 -19.05 -12.04
CA ALA A 135 -10.94 -18.38 -11.23
C ALA A 135 -10.91 -18.88 -9.77
N PRO A 136 -10.99 -17.98 -8.77
CA PRO A 136 -11.00 -18.37 -7.37
C PRO A 136 -12.16 -19.34 -7.13
N THR A 137 -11.84 -20.54 -6.64
CA THR A 137 -12.88 -21.50 -6.24
C THR A 137 -13.52 -20.97 -4.96
N PRO A 138 -14.87 -20.92 -4.85
CA PRO A 138 -15.53 -20.45 -3.64
C PRO A 138 -15.02 -21.22 -2.41
N LEU A 139 -14.70 -20.49 -1.34
CA LEU A 139 -14.21 -21.07 -0.09
C LEU A 139 -15.25 -22.04 0.50
N PRO A 140 -14.88 -23.28 0.86
CA PRO A 140 -15.74 -24.15 1.65
C PRO A 140 -15.96 -23.54 3.05
N PRO A 141 -17.19 -23.56 3.61
CA PRO A 141 -17.50 -22.97 4.92
C PRO A 141 -16.65 -23.47 6.11
N ASP A 142 -16.04 -24.65 5.95
CA ASP A 142 -15.60 -25.55 7.01
C ASP A 142 -14.19 -26.14 6.81
N ALA A 143 -13.44 -25.72 5.78
CA ALA A 143 -12.02 -26.04 5.70
C ALA A 143 -11.28 -25.42 6.91
N LYS A 144 -10.47 -26.19 7.65
CA LYS A 144 -9.62 -25.67 8.74
C LYS A 144 -8.87 -24.42 8.25
N ARG A 145 -9.29 -23.25 8.75
CA ARG A 145 -9.41 -22.03 7.92
C ARG A 145 -8.11 -21.39 7.44
N CYS A 146 -6.94 -21.76 7.95
CA CYS A 146 -5.71 -21.00 7.72
C CYS A 146 -4.42 -21.83 7.74
N THR A 147 -4.49 -23.15 7.58
CA THR A 147 -3.28 -23.98 7.38
C THR A 147 -2.81 -23.86 5.93
N LEU A 148 -1.54 -23.48 5.72
CA LEU A 148 -0.93 -23.45 4.40
C LEU A 148 -0.90 -24.88 3.81
N PRO A 149 -1.33 -25.10 2.56
CA PRO A 149 -0.93 -26.32 1.85
C PRO A 149 0.60 -26.32 1.68
N THR A 150 1.21 -27.50 1.58
CA THR A 150 2.67 -27.65 1.37
C THR A 150 3.14 -26.84 0.16
N VAL A 151 4.17 -26.01 0.38
CA VAL A 151 4.62 -24.86 -0.44
C VAL A 151 5.16 -25.15 -1.87
N PRO A 152 5.71 -26.31 -2.26
CA PRO A 152 6.51 -26.35 -3.49
C PRO A 152 5.68 -26.62 -4.76
N ALA A 153 5.18 -25.56 -5.44
CA ALA A 153 5.00 -25.52 -6.91
C ALA A 153 4.41 -24.21 -7.46
N LEU A 154 4.87 -23.02 -7.04
CA LEU A 154 4.05 -21.81 -7.25
C LEU A 154 4.79 -20.54 -7.68
N VAL A 155 5.83 -20.67 -8.52
CA VAL A 155 6.48 -19.51 -9.14
C VAL A 155 6.32 -19.49 -10.67
N SER A 156 5.83 -20.57 -11.30
CA SER A 156 5.64 -20.64 -12.76
C SER A 156 4.19 -20.58 -13.24
N LYS A 157 3.20 -20.46 -12.34
CA LYS A 157 1.77 -20.47 -12.69
C LYS A 157 1.01 -19.20 -12.31
N TYR A 158 1.58 -18.31 -11.51
CA TYR A 158 0.86 -17.13 -11.01
C TYR A 158 0.90 -15.92 -11.94
N ALA A 159 -0.13 -15.08 -11.83
CA ALA A 159 -0.05 -13.71 -12.31
C ALA A 159 1.16 -13.01 -11.67
N ALA A 160 1.87 -12.21 -12.47
CA ALA A 160 3.01 -11.46 -11.97
C ALA A 160 2.57 -10.50 -10.85
N PRO A 161 3.34 -10.38 -9.75
CA PRO A 161 3.19 -9.29 -8.77
C PRO A 161 3.10 -7.93 -9.47
N SER A 162 2.41 -6.96 -8.88
CA SER A 162 2.26 -5.62 -9.45
C SER A 162 2.97 -4.57 -8.61
N ILE A 163 3.75 -3.72 -9.28
CA ILE A 163 4.33 -2.50 -8.70
C ILE A 163 3.82 -1.32 -9.50
N TYR A 164 3.33 -0.33 -8.78
CA TYR A 164 2.79 0.87 -9.39
C TYR A 164 3.80 2.00 -9.42
N TRP A 165 3.70 2.89 -10.40
CA TRP A 165 4.55 4.07 -10.50
C TRP A 165 3.78 5.35 -10.77
N HIS A 166 4.39 6.46 -10.35
CA HIS A 166 3.93 7.81 -10.62
C HIS A 166 5.13 8.73 -10.83
N VAL A 167 5.08 9.60 -11.84
CA VAL A 167 6.10 10.64 -12.03
C VAL A 167 5.50 11.97 -11.60
N TRP A 168 6.06 12.51 -10.52
CA TRP A 168 5.76 13.83 -10.02
C TRP A 168 6.77 14.84 -10.56
N ARG A 169 6.29 16.04 -10.89
CA ARG A 169 7.10 17.20 -11.27
C ARG A 169 6.62 18.38 -10.46
N ASP A 170 7.54 19.18 -9.94
CA ASP A 170 7.16 20.43 -9.28
C ASP A 170 6.59 21.44 -10.30
N SER A 171 5.99 22.51 -9.81
CA SER A 171 5.32 23.50 -10.67
C SER A 171 6.29 24.27 -11.59
N LYS A 172 7.59 24.27 -11.29
CA LYS A 172 8.62 24.92 -12.11
C LYS A 172 9.30 23.95 -13.09
N GLY A 173 9.20 22.64 -12.85
CA GLY A 173 9.93 21.60 -13.60
C GLY A 173 11.39 21.43 -13.15
N ASP A 174 11.76 22.02 -12.02
CA ASP A 174 13.09 21.99 -11.41
C ASP A 174 13.32 20.77 -10.50
N ASP A 175 12.26 20.03 -10.15
CA ASP A 175 12.36 18.77 -9.43
C ASP A 175 11.49 17.70 -10.11
N ILE A 176 12.06 16.51 -10.27
CA ILE A 176 11.34 15.33 -10.76
C ILE A 176 11.49 14.23 -9.72
N ALA A 177 10.39 13.55 -9.41
CA ALA A 177 10.40 12.38 -8.54
C ALA A 177 9.63 11.23 -9.19
N ILE A 178 10.23 10.04 -9.18
CA ILE A 178 9.52 8.80 -9.55
C ILE A 178 9.18 8.09 -8.25
N GLN A 179 7.89 7.88 -8.02
CA GLN A 179 7.39 7.12 -6.89
C GLN A 179 7.04 5.72 -7.37
N TYR A 180 7.42 4.71 -6.60
CA TYR A 180 7.03 3.32 -6.79
C TYR A 180 6.24 2.88 -5.57
N TRP A 181 5.04 2.34 -5.78
CA TRP A 181 4.09 1.95 -4.74
C TRP A 181 3.83 0.46 -4.77
N PHE A 182 3.81 -0.16 -3.60
CA PHE A 182 3.64 -1.59 -3.41
C PHE A 182 2.39 -1.82 -2.57
N LEU A 183 1.42 -2.57 -3.09
CA LEU A 183 0.24 -2.97 -2.33
C LEU A 183 0.40 -4.42 -1.88
N TYR A 184 0.43 -4.66 -0.57
CA TYR A 184 0.36 -6.00 0.00
C TYR A 184 -1.06 -6.26 0.51
N LEU A 185 -1.47 -7.54 0.50
CA LEU A 185 -2.82 -7.92 0.91
C LEU A 185 -3.07 -7.69 2.41
N PHE A 186 -2.04 -7.84 3.24
CA PHE A 186 -2.17 -7.80 4.70
C PHE A 186 -0.83 -7.47 5.37
N ASN A 187 -0.84 -6.53 6.32
CA ASN A 187 0.28 -6.29 7.22
C ASN A 187 0.20 -7.24 8.42
N GLY A 188 1.23 -8.08 8.57
CA GLY A 188 1.32 -9.13 9.59
C GLY A 188 2.31 -8.85 10.71
N PHE A 189 2.81 -7.61 10.85
CA PHE A 189 3.75 -7.21 11.89
C PHE A 189 3.06 -7.07 13.27
N GLU A 190 3.50 -6.14 14.11
CA GLU A 190 2.89 -5.87 15.40
C GLU A 190 1.51 -5.22 15.29
N ASN A 191 1.21 -4.55 14.17
CA ASN A 191 -0.09 -3.95 13.85
C ASN A 191 -0.77 -4.67 12.68
N TRP A 192 -1.60 -5.66 12.98
CA TRP A 192 -2.36 -6.41 12.00
C TRP A 192 -3.47 -5.58 11.37
N HIS A 193 -3.39 -5.39 10.04
CA HIS A 193 -4.44 -4.76 9.23
C HIS A 193 -4.46 -5.27 7.79
N GLU A 194 -5.64 -5.19 7.19
CA GLU A 194 -5.85 -5.47 5.78
C GLU A 194 -5.31 -4.34 4.90
N GLY A 195 -4.74 -4.72 3.75
CA GLY A 195 -4.03 -3.81 2.89
C GLY A 195 -2.74 -3.30 3.52
N ASP A 196 -1.73 -3.09 2.70
CA ASP A 196 -0.55 -2.34 3.09
C ASP A 196 0.06 -1.64 1.89
N TRP A 197 0.27 -0.34 2.00
CA TRP A 197 0.74 0.49 0.90
C TRP A 197 2.06 1.10 1.31
N GLU A 198 3.13 0.62 0.67
CA GLU A 198 4.52 1.04 0.90
C GLU A 198 5.07 1.71 -0.35
N GLN A 199 6.17 2.47 -0.21
CA GLN A 199 6.77 3.16 -1.36
C GLN A 199 8.27 3.39 -1.27
N ILE A 200 8.87 3.50 -2.45
CA ILE A 200 10.14 4.21 -2.60
C ILE A 200 9.98 5.38 -3.56
N THR A 201 10.79 6.41 -3.39
CA THR A 201 10.80 7.58 -4.26
C THR A 201 12.22 7.89 -4.71
N VAL A 202 12.45 7.95 -6.03
CA VAL A 202 13.71 8.35 -6.64
C VAL A 202 13.62 9.81 -7.05
N ARG A 203 14.44 10.67 -6.46
CA ARG A 203 14.50 12.12 -6.73
C ARG A 203 15.60 12.43 -7.74
N PHE A 204 15.32 13.36 -8.63
CA PHE A 204 16.25 13.92 -9.61
C PHE A 204 16.39 15.42 -9.34
N GLU A 205 17.62 15.92 -9.39
CA GLU A 205 17.88 17.35 -9.53
C GLU A 205 17.43 17.78 -10.94
N GLY A 206 16.58 18.80 -11.04
CA GLY A 206 15.91 19.11 -12.30
C GLY A 206 16.66 20.01 -13.28
N GLY A 207 15.91 20.40 -14.31
CA GLY A 207 16.34 20.95 -15.58
C GLY A 207 15.50 20.42 -16.74
N ILE A 208 15.77 20.85 -17.98
CA ILE A 208 14.98 20.52 -19.19
C ILE A 208 14.89 19.00 -19.46
N ALA A 209 15.80 18.19 -18.91
CA ALA A 209 15.75 16.73 -18.92
C ALA A 209 16.29 16.16 -17.59
N PRO A 210 15.76 15.03 -17.09
CA PRO A 210 16.27 14.39 -15.88
C PRO A 210 17.75 14.01 -16.04
N ARG A 211 18.58 14.44 -15.10
CA ARG A 211 19.98 14.02 -14.95
C ARG A 211 20.05 12.64 -14.27
N GLU A 212 21.24 12.27 -13.78
CA GLU A 212 21.35 11.16 -12.82
C GLU A 212 20.53 11.45 -11.55
N PRO A 213 19.94 10.43 -10.90
CA PRO A 213 19.24 10.64 -9.64
C PRO A 213 20.14 11.24 -8.55
N GLU A 214 19.54 12.03 -7.68
CA GLU A 214 20.23 12.69 -6.56
C GLU A 214 20.13 11.84 -5.28
N ALA A 215 18.94 11.35 -4.99
CA ALA A 215 18.63 10.65 -3.74
C ALA A 215 17.45 9.69 -3.92
N VAL A 216 17.33 8.77 -2.97
CA VAL A 216 16.18 7.85 -2.88
C VAL A 216 15.65 7.87 -1.46
N PHE A 217 14.33 7.87 -1.32
CA PHE A 217 13.60 7.73 -0.07
C PHE A 217 12.93 6.36 -0.04
N TYR A 218 13.04 5.64 1.08
CA TYR A 218 12.37 4.37 1.36
C TYR A 218 11.41 4.56 2.55
N SER A 219 10.13 4.21 2.37
CA SER A 219 9.16 4.24 3.47
C SER A 219 9.46 3.17 4.51
N ALA A 220 9.31 3.53 5.78
CA ALA A 220 9.37 2.61 6.89
C ALA A 220 8.39 3.07 7.98
N HIS A 221 7.31 2.29 8.17
CA HIS A 221 6.23 2.58 9.10
C HIS A 221 5.65 4.00 8.91
N GLN A 222 5.70 4.84 9.96
CA GLN A 222 5.16 6.21 9.96
C GLN A 222 6.14 7.25 9.37
N GLY A 223 7.21 6.82 8.72
CA GLY A 223 8.19 7.72 8.13
C GLY A 223 9.02 7.02 7.07
N GLY A 224 10.34 7.23 7.12
CA GLY A 224 11.24 6.59 6.21
C GLY A 224 12.65 7.14 6.30
N HIS A 225 13.49 6.59 5.44
CA HIS A 225 14.90 6.90 5.37
C HIS A 225 15.26 7.38 3.97
N PHE A 226 16.29 8.20 3.86
CA PHE A 226 16.85 8.56 2.57
C PHE A 226 18.36 8.33 2.51
N ARG A 227 18.84 8.08 1.28
CA ARG A 227 20.26 8.08 0.95
C ARG A 227 20.48 8.84 -0.35
N THR A 228 21.66 9.42 -0.50
CA THR A 228 22.11 9.94 -1.80
C THR A 228 22.23 8.78 -2.78
N TRP A 229 21.93 9.03 -4.05
CA TRP A 229 21.92 8.00 -5.11
C TRP A 229 23.24 7.24 -5.20
N ARG A 230 24.36 7.94 -4.99
CA ARG A 230 25.71 7.36 -4.98
C ARG A 230 25.87 6.27 -3.91
N SER A 231 25.20 6.40 -2.77
CA SER A 231 25.29 5.50 -1.61
C SER A 231 24.21 4.42 -1.58
N VAL A 232 23.30 4.40 -2.56
CA VAL A 232 22.26 3.37 -2.69
C VAL A 232 22.83 2.14 -3.40
N ALA A 233 22.56 0.94 -2.89
CA ALA A 233 22.87 -0.30 -3.59
C ALA A 233 21.96 -0.42 -4.83
N LYS A 234 22.54 -0.74 -5.99
CA LYS A 234 21.82 -0.75 -7.27
C LYS A 234 22.12 -2.02 -8.07
N ALA A 235 21.06 -2.67 -8.52
CA ALA A 235 21.10 -3.74 -9.50
C ALA A 235 21.24 -3.16 -10.91
N ALA A 236 22.09 -3.77 -11.75
CA ALA A 236 22.36 -3.31 -13.13
C ALA A 236 22.56 -1.77 -13.24
N ALA A 237 23.27 -1.20 -12.26
CA ALA A 237 23.57 0.23 -12.10
C ALA A 237 22.38 1.19 -11.86
N THR A 238 21.15 0.88 -12.28
CA THR A 238 20.01 1.82 -12.22
C THR A 238 18.84 1.38 -11.35
N HIS A 239 18.75 0.12 -10.94
CA HIS A 239 17.62 -0.39 -10.19
C HIS A 239 17.92 -0.37 -8.68
N PRO A 240 17.33 0.52 -7.88
CA PRO A 240 17.60 0.59 -6.44
C PRO A 240 17.20 -0.73 -5.77
N VAL A 241 18.09 -1.28 -4.93
CA VAL A 241 17.86 -2.52 -4.19
C VAL A 241 17.18 -2.20 -2.86
N VAL A 242 16.00 -2.78 -2.66
CA VAL A 242 15.16 -2.58 -1.48
C VAL A 242 15.14 -3.86 -0.66
N PHE A 243 15.51 -3.79 0.62
CA PHE A 243 15.31 -4.90 1.56
C PHE A 243 13.95 -4.70 2.23
N VAL A 244 13.03 -5.63 1.99
CA VAL A 244 11.65 -5.55 2.48
C VAL A 244 11.54 -6.37 3.76
N ALA A 245 11.06 -5.72 4.82
CA ALA A 245 10.89 -6.34 6.11
C ALA A 245 9.70 -7.30 6.19
N ARG A 246 9.88 -8.36 6.97
CA ARG A 246 8.90 -9.43 7.19
C ARG A 246 7.63 -8.91 7.85
N GLY A 247 6.52 -8.99 7.13
CA GLY A 247 5.17 -8.73 7.60
C GLY A 247 4.82 -7.25 7.74
N SER A 248 5.79 -6.36 7.99
CA SER A 248 5.59 -4.91 8.01
C SER A 248 5.68 -4.29 6.63
N HIS A 249 6.41 -4.94 5.72
CA HIS A 249 6.78 -4.46 4.39
C HIS A 249 7.61 -3.16 4.37
N ALA A 250 8.11 -2.71 5.51
CA ALA A 250 8.98 -1.53 5.58
C ALA A 250 10.22 -1.74 4.70
N ASN A 251 10.69 -0.65 4.09
CA ASN A 251 11.72 -0.65 3.07
C ASN A 251 13.04 -0.13 3.64
N TYR A 252 14.10 -0.92 3.53
CA TYR A 252 15.41 -0.61 4.08
C TYR A 252 16.53 -0.66 3.04
N PHE A 253 17.56 0.17 3.24
CA PHE A 253 18.73 0.24 2.37
C PHE A 253 19.73 -0.90 2.59
N GLY A 254 19.57 -1.69 3.65
CA GLY A 254 20.46 -2.78 4.01
C GLY A 254 19.72 -3.91 4.70
N SER A 255 20.31 -5.10 4.59
CA SER A 255 19.78 -6.30 5.25
C SER A 255 19.96 -6.25 6.77
N GLY A 256 19.06 -6.88 7.51
CA GLY A 256 19.22 -7.16 8.93
C GLY A 256 18.01 -6.79 9.78
N ALA A 257 18.26 -6.61 11.07
CA ALA A 257 17.27 -6.17 12.05
C ALA A 257 17.29 -4.64 12.17
N HIS A 258 16.11 -4.02 12.08
CA HIS A 258 15.91 -2.57 12.15
C HIS A 258 15.02 -2.24 13.36
N PRO A 259 15.54 -1.57 14.41
CA PRO A 259 14.75 -1.32 15.61
C PRO A 259 13.58 -0.35 15.37
N VAL A 260 12.39 -0.72 15.85
CA VAL A 260 11.15 0.06 15.77
C VAL A 260 10.59 0.32 17.15
N GLU A 261 10.16 1.55 17.41
CA GLU A 261 9.51 1.93 18.67
C GLU A 261 7.99 1.77 18.57
N LEU A 262 7.41 0.84 19.34
CA LEU A 262 5.95 0.59 19.34
C LEU A 262 5.19 1.54 20.25
N ALA A 263 5.73 1.80 21.45
CA ALA A 263 5.09 2.65 22.45
C ALA A 263 6.12 3.19 23.45
N CYS A 264 5.98 4.46 23.83
CA CYS A 264 6.81 5.10 24.85
C CYS A 264 5.98 5.54 26.06
N LEU A 265 6.36 5.10 27.26
CA LEU A 265 5.76 5.54 28.51
C LEU A 265 6.28 6.94 28.85
N LYS A 266 5.53 7.97 28.48
CA LYS A 266 5.85 9.38 28.77
C LYS A 266 5.73 9.77 30.26
N LYS A 267 5.19 8.90 31.14
CA LYS A 267 4.79 9.27 32.52
C LYS A 267 5.82 9.01 33.63
N LEU A 268 6.97 8.39 33.36
CA LEU A 268 8.04 8.26 34.35
C LEU A 268 9.09 9.38 34.20
N HIS A 269 8.62 10.62 34.09
CA HIS A 269 9.46 11.84 34.07
C HIS A 269 10.20 12.11 35.40
N LEU A 270 10.27 11.15 36.33
CA LEU A 270 11.01 11.32 37.58
C LEU A 270 12.53 11.22 37.39
N PHE A 271 13.01 10.73 36.24
CA PHE A 271 14.44 10.56 35.94
C PHE A 271 14.86 10.95 34.51
N GLY A 272 14.03 11.69 33.77
CA GLY A 272 14.42 12.27 32.47
C GLY A 272 14.55 11.32 31.26
N ALA A 273 14.26 10.02 31.41
CA ALA A 273 14.31 9.05 30.31
C ALA A 273 12.93 8.45 29.99
N SER A 274 12.53 8.52 28.72
CA SER A 274 11.34 7.81 28.21
C SER A 274 11.68 6.34 27.98
N VAL A 275 10.95 5.43 28.63
CA VAL A 275 11.05 3.99 28.38
C VAL A 275 10.16 3.65 27.19
N CYS A 276 10.78 3.21 26.09
CA CYS A 276 10.09 2.79 24.86
C CYS A 276 10.22 1.29 24.66
N ALA A 277 9.09 0.62 24.40
CA ALA A 277 9.08 -0.75 23.92
C ALA A 277 9.59 -0.76 22.47
N ARG A 278 10.64 -1.55 22.23
CA ARG A 278 11.25 -1.73 20.91
C ARG A 278 11.10 -3.17 20.45
N VAL A 279 10.88 -3.33 19.16
CA VAL A 279 10.90 -4.61 18.45
C VAL A 279 11.78 -4.46 17.22
N ASP A 280 12.37 -5.56 16.79
CA ASP A 280 13.19 -5.57 15.58
C ASP A 280 12.32 -5.89 14.37
N ASP A 281 12.37 -5.01 13.38
CA ASP A 281 11.79 -5.26 12.07
C ASP A 281 12.84 -5.89 11.15
N THR A 282 12.56 -7.10 10.68
CA THR A 282 13.58 -7.96 10.07
C THR A 282 13.48 -7.94 8.55
N ALA A 283 14.50 -7.40 7.88
CA ALA A 283 14.63 -7.36 6.43
C ALA A 283 15.91 -8.06 5.98
N ASP A 284 16.00 -9.39 6.11
CA ASP A 284 17.24 -10.14 5.82
C ASP A 284 17.56 -10.28 4.31
N GLY A 285 16.60 -10.03 3.42
CA GLY A 285 16.76 -10.17 1.98
C GLY A 285 17.05 -11.59 1.50
N CYS A 286 16.78 -12.61 2.34
CA CYS A 286 17.05 -14.01 2.07
C CYS A 286 15.85 -14.75 1.43
N GLY A 287 14.75 -14.04 1.15
CA GLY A 287 13.54 -14.58 0.51
C GLY A 287 13.50 -14.35 -1.00
N PRO A 288 12.30 -14.40 -1.62
CA PRO A 288 12.14 -14.14 -3.04
C PRO A 288 12.67 -12.77 -3.48
N MET A 289 13.32 -12.74 -4.65
CA MET A 289 13.77 -11.51 -5.29
C MET A 289 12.82 -11.11 -6.42
N LEU A 290 12.24 -9.92 -6.34
CA LEU A 290 11.34 -9.38 -7.36
C LEU A 290 12.10 -8.42 -8.28
N VAL A 291 11.98 -8.62 -9.59
CA VAL A 291 12.66 -7.84 -10.63
C VAL A 291 11.67 -7.38 -11.71
N PRO A 292 11.89 -6.24 -12.40
CA PRO A 292 10.98 -5.81 -13.45
C PRO A 292 10.98 -6.80 -14.63
N LEU A 293 9.80 -7.05 -15.22
CA LEU A 293 9.52 -8.07 -16.26
C LEU A 293 10.33 -7.94 -17.58
N ARG A 294 11.22 -6.95 -17.70
CA ARG A 294 12.19 -6.79 -18.79
C ARG A 294 13.49 -6.18 -18.26
N THR A 295 14.45 -7.02 -17.91
CA THR A 295 15.84 -6.60 -17.67
C THR A 295 16.80 -7.49 -18.43
N ALA A 296 17.90 -6.89 -18.90
CA ALA A 296 19.11 -7.58 -19.35
C ALA A 296 19.60 -8.56 -18.26
N PRO A 297 20.43 -9.58 -18.59
CA PRO A 297 20.93 -10.53 -17.60
C PRO A 297 21.52 -9.82 -16.37
N PHE A 298 20.97 -10.15 -15.21
CA PHE A 298 21.39 -9.64 -13.90
C PHE A 298 22.67 -10.34 -13.45
N SER A 299 23.67 -9.60 -12.98
CA SER A 299 24.81 -10.16 -12.26
C SER A 299 24.51 -10.17 -10.76
N ALA A 300 24.65 -11.32 -10.11
CA ALA A 300 24.27 -11.57 -8.72
C ALA A 300 25.25 -10.99 -7.68
N ASP A 301 26.12 -10.04 -8.05
CA ASP A 301 27.29 -9.60 -7.28
C ASP A 301 26.96 -8.70 -6.06
N SER A 302 25.76 -8.81 -5.52
CA SER A 302 25.33 -8.11 -4.30
C SER A 302 24.34 -8.94 -3.48
N ALA A 303 24.33 -10.26 -3.67
CA ALA A 303 23.54 -11.17 -2.84
C ALA A 303 24.01 -11.08 -1.37
N PRO A 304 23.10 -10.99 -0.39
CA PRO A 304 23.48 -11.13 1.01
C PRO A 304 24.10 -12.51 1.24
N ASP A 305 24.93 -12.64 2.27
CA ASP A 305 25.49 -13.93 2.67
C ASP A 305 24.37 -14.81 3.27
N CYS A 306 23.66 -15.51 2.39
CA CYS A 306 22.58 -16.43 2.74
C CYS A 306 23.10 -17.84 3.11
N SER A 307 24.41 -18.00 3.39
CA SER A 307 25.11 -19.29 3.52
C SER A 307 24.62 -20.23 4.63
N LEU A 308 23.58 -19.87 5.37
CA LEU A 308 23.01 -20.70 6.44
C LEU A 308 21.80 -21.56 6.03
N THR A 309 21.37 -21.60 4.76
CA THR A 309 20.33 -22.56 4.33
C THR A 309 20.37 -22.87 2.83
N ASP A 310 20.42 -24.15 2.52
CA ASP A 310 20.44 -24.78 1.18
C ASP A 310 19.12 -24.67 0.37
N ASP A 311 18.39 -23.56 0.46
CA ASP A 311 17.25 -23.31 -0.43
C ASP A 311 17.54 -22.06 -1.24
N ALA A 312 18.06 -22.30 -2.45
CA ALA A 312 18.16 -21.41 -3.59
C ALA A 312 17.75 -19.95 -3.35
N ALA A 313 18.70 -19.02 -3.55
CA ALA A 313 18.39 -17.76 -4.21
C ALA A 313 17.71 -18.12 -5.56
N GLY A 314 16.40 -18.34 -5.50
CA GLY A 314 15.61 -18.87 -6.60
C GLY A 314 15.66 -17.93 -7.79
N LYS A 315 15.29 -18.44 -8.97
CA LYS A 315 15.14 -17.61 -10.16
C LYS A 315 14.32 -16.35 -9.80
N PRO A 316 14.78 -15.15 -10.17
CA PRO A 316 14.06 -13.91 -9.87
C PRO A 316 12.60 -13.99 -10.35
N ILE A 317 11.68 -13.47 -9.54
CA ILE A 317 10.26 -13.36 -9.88
C ILE A 317 10.06 -12.04 -10.60
N ALA A 318 9.56 -12.11 -11.83
CA ALA A 318 9.27 -10.93 -12.60
C ALA A 318 7.96 -10.27 -12.10
N TYR A 319 7.98 -8.96 -11.85
CA TYR A 319 6.78 -8.17 -11.53
C TYR A 319 6.37 -7.27 -12.71
N ALA A 320 5.06 -7.04 -12.83
CA ALA A 320 4.47 -6.06 -13.74
C ALA A 320 4.64 -4.65 -13.20
N LEU A 321 5.06 -3.72 -14.07
CA LEU A 321 5.22 -2.31 -13.75
C LEU A 321 4.10 -1.51 -14.43
N ALA A 322 3.22 -0.88 -13.64
CA ALA A 322 2.03 -0.19 -14.13
C ALA A 322 1.93 1.24 -13.57
N ALA A 323 1.41 2.19 -14.34
CA ALA A 323 1.13 3.52 -13.80
C ALA A 323 -0.02 3.43 -12.79
N LEU A 324 0.10 4.07 -11.62
CA LEU A 324 -1.04 4.17 -10.70
C LEU A 324 -2.03 5.21 -11.24
N GLY A 325 -3.11 4.73 -11.87
CA GLY A 325 -4.10 5.56 -12.55
C GLY A 325 -5.35 5.90 -11.73
N GLN A 326 -6.34 6.49 -12.40
CA GLN A 326 -7.70 6.68 -11.89
C GLN A 326 -8.56 5.42 -12.10
N PRO A 327 -9.65 5.23 -11.33
CA PRO A 327 -10.13 6.11 -10.27
C PRO A 327 -9.35 5.95 -8.96
N SER A 328 -9.07 7.07 -8.29
CA SER A 328 -8.57 7.06 -6.91
C SER A 328 -9.69 6.75 -5.92
N PHE A 329 -9.40 5.99 -4.87
CA PHE A 329 -10.33 5.70 -3.80
C PHE A 329 -10.25 6.74 -2.66
N ASP A 330 -11.39 7.28 -2.22
CA ASP A 330 -11.49 8.11 -1.01
C ASP A 330 -11.91 7.26 0.21
N GLY A 331 -10.99 6.43 0.69
CA GLY A 331 -11.24 5.58 1.86
C GLY A 331 -10.01 4.81 2.32
N ASP A 332 -10.25 3.89 3.26
CA ASP A 332 -9.22 3.01 3.81
C ASP A 332 -9.25 1.64 3.15
N TYR A 333 -8.07 1.12 2.88
CA TYR A 333 -7.86 -0.29 2.58
C TYR A 333 -7.96 -1.04 3.91
N GLY A 334 -8.98 -1.89 4.05
CA GLY A 334 -9.25 -2.62 5.29
C GLY A 334 -10.23 -1.96 6.25
N PHE A 335 -10.86 -2.81 7.08
CA PHE A 335 -11.68 -2.38 8.21
C PHE A 335 -11.22 -3.04 9.51
N GLY A 336 -10.46 -2.28 10.30
CA GLY A 336 -9.89 -2.74 11.57
C GLY A 336 -8.37 -2.80 11.58
N ASN A 337 -7.79 -2.45 12.71
CA ASN A 337 -6.36 -2.49 12.98
C ASN A 337 -6.15 -2.97 14.43
N TYR A 338 -5.20 -3.89 14.61
CA TYR A 338 -5.00 -4.62 15.86
C TYR A 338 -3.51 -4.68 16.23
N LEU A 339 -3.18 -4.35 17.48
CA LEU A 339 -1.85 -4.57 18.04
C LEU A 339 -1.67 -5.98 18.61
N LEU A 340 -0.41 -6.33 18.85
CA LEU A 340 0.03 -7.54 19.53
C LEU A 340 -0.49 -8.78 18.81
N HIS A 341 -0.23 -8.85 17.51
CA HIS A 341 -0.58 -9.99 16.67
C HIS A 341 -2.08 -10.29 16.69
N GLY A 342 -2.91 -9.26 16.45
CA GLY A 342 -4.36 -9.39 16.35
C GLY A 342 -5.13 -9.43 17.67
N ARG A 343 -4.45 -9.32 18.82
CA ARG A 343 -5.08 -9.47 20.14
C ARG A 343 -5.78 -8.22 20.64
N VAL A 344 -5.25 -7.03 20.33
CA VAL A 344 -5.75 -5.77 20.90
C VAL A 344 -6.26 -4.85 19.79
N PRO A 345 -7.57 -4.57 19.68
CA PRO A 345 -8.06 -3.61 18.69
C PRO A 345 -7.59 -2.20 19.04
N ILE A 346 -7.01 -1.50 18.06
CA ILE A 346 -6.51 -0.12 18.23
C ILE A 346 -7.17 0.91 17.31
N GLY A 347 -7.92 0.46 16.32
CA GLY A 347 -8.68 1.35 15.46
C GLY A 347 -9.40 0.64 14.34
N GLU A 348 -10.14 1.42 13.57
CA GLU A 348 -10.83 0.98 12.35
C GLU A 348 -10.10 1.43 11.08
N ARG A 349 -9.05 2.26 11.23
CA ARG A 349 -8.30 2.84 10.12
C ARG A 349 -7.28 1.86 9.57
N GLY A 350 -7.34 1.65 8.27
CA GLY A 350 -6.29 1.01 7.49
C GLY A 350 -5.50 2.04 6.67
N PRO A 351 -4.63 1.57 5.77
CA PRO A 351 -3.85 2.43 4.89
C PRO A 351 -4.75 3.21 3.93
N GLU A 352 -4.43 4.49 3.72
CA GLU A 352 -5.12 5.33 2.74
C GLU A 352 -4.54 5.11 1.33
N GLU A 353 -5.36 5.31 0.30
CA GLU A 353 -4.94 5.31 -1.12
C GLU A 353 -3.70 6.21 -1.34
N PRO A 354 -2.67 5.80 -2.11
CA PRO A 354 -1.48 6.61 -2.36
C PRO A 354 -1.78 8.05 -2.79
N GLN A 355 -2.71 8.25 -3.73
CA GLN A 355 -3.11 9.56 -4.25
C GLN A 355 -3.63 10.54 -3.17
N ARG A 356 -4.03 10.04 -1.99
CA ARG A 356 -4.50 10.84 -0.86
C ARG A 356 -3.40 11.24 0.10
N ARG A 357 -2.21 10.64 0.00
CA ARG A 357 -1.10 10.82 0.95
C ARG A 357 -0.27 12.06 0.66
N SER A 358 0.35 12.62 1.69
CA SER A 358 1.27 13.76 1.57
C SER A 358 2.47 13.44 0.68
N GLU A 359 2.98 12.21 0.78
CA GLU A 359 4.13 11.70 0.04
C GLU A 359 3.82 11.68 -1.46
N TRP A 360 2.58 11.41 -1.85
CA TRP A 360 2.15 11.48 -3.25
C TRP A 360 2.05 12.93 -3.74
N GLN A 361 1.48 13.81 -2.92
CA GLN A 361 1.22 15.19 -3.30
C GLN A 361 2.51 16.03 -3.42
N ASP A 362 3.46 15.78 -2.52
CA ASP A 362 4.77 16.43 -2.47
C ASP A 362 5.85 15.42 -2.01
N PRO A 363 6.36 14.59 -2.93
CA PRO A 363 7.39 13.61 -2.61
C PRO A 363 8.70 14.24 -2.14
N ILE A 364 9.00 15.48 -2.55
CA ILE A 364 10.25 16.17 -2.18
C ILE A 364 10.23 16.51 -0.70
N LYS A 365 9.08 16.93 -0.17
CA LYS A 365 8.92 17.18 1.27
C LYS A 365 9.16 15.94 2.12
N ALA A 366 8.89 14.73 1.61
CA ALA A 366 9.17 13.49 2.34
C ALA A 366 10.67 13.35 2.67
N PHE A 367 11.57 13.77 1.78
CA PHE A 367 13.02 13.74 2.01
C PHE A 367 13.44 14.67 3.16
N SER A 368 12.80 15.83 3.30
CA SER A 368 13.10 16.80 4.36
C SER A 368 12.74 16.32 5.78
N HIS A 369 11.83 15.35 5.88
CA HIS A 369 11.41 14.75 7.15
C HIS A 369 12.01 13.35 7.38
N ALA A 370 12.68 12.80 6.37
CA ALA A 370 13.30 11.48 6.43
C ALA A 370 14.59 11.51 7.24
N LYS A 371 14.88 10.38 7.90
CA LYS A 371 16.17 10.20 8.58
C LYS A 371 17.23 9.78 7.56
N PRO A 372 18.51 10.14 7.74
CA PRO A 372 19.59 9.48 7.01
C PRO A 372 19.51 7.96 7.23
N GLY A 373 19.59 7.19 6.14
CA GLY A 373 19.45 5.72 6.14
C GLY A 373 20.75 4.96 6.11
#